data_AF-A0A383DB95-F1
#
_entry.id   AF-A0A383DB95-F1
#
_cell.length_a   1.000
_cell.length_b   1.000
_cell.length_c   1.000
_cell.angle_alpha   90.00
_cell.angle_beta   90.00
_cell.angle_gamma   90.00
#
_symmetry.space_group_name_H-M   'P 1'
#
loop_
_entity.id
_entity.type
_entity.pdbx_description
1 polymer ?
#
loop_
_entity_poly.entity_id
_entity_poly.type
_entity_poly.pdbx_seq_one_letter_code
_entity_poly.pdbx_strand_id
1 'polypeptide(L)'
;KFFYFIKKKKFKKTKLPKFDKSIDDRLKKKYWFNIKERPEIVILEGWCVGARPQSNSLIKKPVNILEKYEDENLIWRKHVNEKLKREYKKLFAMIDYYIFMKIPNFNMVFKWRQLQESKLRKKLYYKKKIMTYSAIKRFIMFYQRITLQMIKDLSKSASIVMLLSKNHEIKKILFKS
;
A
#
# COMPACT_ATOMS: atom_id res chain seq x y z
N LYS A 1 -7.89 -13.03 -9.67
CA LYS A 1 -7.82 -14.14 -10.66
C LYS A 1 -6.42 -14.75 -10.75
N PHE A 2 -5.36 -13.97 -10.96
CA PHE A 2 -3.98 -14.49 -11.03
C PHE A 2 -3.59 -15.41 -9.85
N PHE A 3 -3.70 -14.93 -8.61
CA PHE A 3 -3.36 -15.70 -7.40
C PHE A 3 -4.17 -16.98 -7.19
N TYR A 4 -5.34 -17.08 -7.82
CA TYR A 4 -6.11 -18.33 -7.82
C TYR A 4 -5.57 -19.33 -8.85
N PHE A 5 -5.23 -18.86 -10.06
CA PHE A 5 -4.73 -19.73 -11.12
C PHE A 5 -3.34 -20.25 -10.86
N ILE A 6 -2.47 -19.46 -10.20
CA ILE A 6 -1.11 -19.91 -9.89
C ILE A 6 -1.10 -21.08 -8.92
N LYS A 7 -2.10 -21.21 -8.03
CA LYS A 7 -2.21 -22.33 -7.10
C LYS A 7 -2.81 -23.60 -7.73
N LYS A 8 -3.28 -23.56 -8.98
CA LYS A 8 -3.84 -24.75 -9.67
C LYS A 8 -2.74 -25.72 -10.14
N LYS A 9 -3.06 -27.02 -10.18
CA LYS A 9 -2.16 -28.08 -10.68
C LYS A 9 -1.70 -27.84 -12.12
N LYS A 10 -2.63 -27.54 -13.04
CA LYS A 10 -2.30 -27.18 -14.42
C LYS A 10 -2.21 -25.66 -14.55
N PHE A 11 -1.00 -25.14 -14.80
CA PHE A 11 -0.78 -23.71 -15.00
C PHE A 11 -1.36 -23.26 -16.35
N LYS A 12 -2.01 -22.10 -16.36
CA LYS A 12 -2.51 -21.47 -17.58
C LYS A 12 -1.74 -20.19 -17.85
N LYS A 13 -1.18 -20.07 -19.06
CA LYS A 13 -0.56 -18.83 -19.56
C LYS A 13 -1.50 -17.65 -19.30
N THR A 14 -0.99 -16.62 -18.64
CA THR A 14 -1.81 -15.50 -18.21
C THR A 14 -1.10 -14.19 -18.44
N LYS A 15 -1.87 -13.15 -18.79
CA LYS A 15 -1.36 -11.79 -18.90
C LYS A 15 -1.60 -11.03 -17.61
N LEU A 16 -0.60 -10.29 -17.15
CA LEU A 16 -0.70 -9.40 -16.00
C LEU A 16 -0.80 -7.93 -16.44
N PRO A 17 -1.75 -7.16 -15.88
CA PRO A 17 -1.92 -5.77 -16.25
C PRO A 17 -0.68 -4.95 -15.93
N LYS A 18 -0.37 -4.00 -16.82
CA LYS A 18 0.66 -2.99 -16.61
C LYS A 18 -0.02 -1.63 -16.45
N PHE A 19 0.24 -0.95 -15.34
CA PHE A 19 -0.31 0.38 -15.05
C PHE A 19 0.68 1.46 -15.47
N ASP A 20 0.20 2.51 -16.13
CA ASP A 20 1.00 3.68 -16.50
C ASP A 20 0.54 4.89 -15.70
N LYS A 21 1.41 5.34 -14.80
CA LYS A 21 1.15 6.46 -13.90
C LYS A 21 1.02 7.80 -14.62
N SER A 22 1.52 7.94 -15.84
CA SER A 22 1.47 9.21 -16.58
C SER A 22 0.04 9.54 -17.05
N ILE A 23 -0.70 8.50 -17.44
CA ILE A 23 -2.09 8.56 -17.91
C ILE A 23 -3.10 8.11 -16.85
N ASP A 24 -2.62 7.62 -15.70
CA ASP A 24 -3.41 7.13 -14.57
C ASP A 24 -4.37 5.97 -14.94
N ASP A 25 -3.93 5.10 -15.86
CA ASP A 25 -4.73 3.95 -16.31
C ASP A 25 -3.84 2.75 -16.67
N ARG A 26 -4.47 1.60 -16.88
CA ARG A 26 -3.85 0.39 -17.40
C ARG A 26 -3.54 0.56 -18.88
N LEU A 27 -2.35 0.14 -19.28
CA LEU A 27 -1.99 0.04 -20.68
C LEU A 27 -2.89 -0.96 -21.42
N LYS A 28 -2.97 -0.83 -22.74
CA LYS A 28 -3.67 -1.79 -23.62
C LYS A 28 -3.12 -3.21 -23.40
N LYS A 29 -3.99 -4.24 -23.47
CA LYS A 29 -3.65 -5.66 -23.22
C LYS A 29 -2.45 -6.20 -24.00
N LYS A 30 -2.11 -5.60 -25.16
CA LYS A 30 -0.92 -5.98 -25.95
C LYS A 30 0.40 -5.66 -25.23
N TYR A 31 0.40 -4.70 -24.32
CA TYR A 31 1.56 -4.29 -23.51
C TYR A 31 1.59 -4.94 -22.11
N TRP A 32 0.67 -5.86 -21.83
CA TRP A 32 0.63 -6.59 -20.55
C TRP A 32 1.72 -7.64 -20.51
N PHE A 33 2.24 -7.91 -19.32
CA PHE A 33 3.28 -8.92 -19.12
C PHE A 33 2.69 -10.33 -19.36
N ASN A 34 3.36 -11.12 -20.19
CA ASN A 34 2.91 -12.47 -20.49
C ASN A 34 3.66 -13.50 -19.63
N ILE A 35 2.96 -14.12 -18.69
CA ILE A 35 3.51 -15.17 -17.85
C ILE A 35 3.29 -16.50 -18.56
N LYS A 36 4.36 -17.02 -19.16
CA LYS A 36 4.34 -18.23 -19.99
C LYS A 36 4.37 -19.52 -19.17
N GLU A 37 5.03 -19.48 -18.02
CA GLU A 37 5.26 -20.62 -17.13
C GLU A 37 4.93 -20.25 -15.69
N ARG A 38 4.73 -21.25 -14.84
CA ARG A 38 4.40 -21.02 -13.43
C ARG A 38 5.64 -20.47 -12.71
N PRO A 39 5.59 -19.25 -12.15
CA PRO A 39 6.72 -18.76 -11.38
C PRO A 39 6.81 -19.51 -10.05
N GLU A 40 8.03 -19.77 -9.61
CA GLU A 40 8.33 -20.38 -8.32
C GLU A 40 8.04 -19.42 -7.17
N ILE A 41 8.37 -18.14 -7.36
CA ILE A 41 8.16 -17.07 -6.39
C ILE A 41 7.34 -15.95 -7.05
N VAL A 42 6.35 -15.45 -6.31
CA VAL A 42 5.60 -14.24 -6.67
C VAL A 42 5.77 -13.21 -5.58
N ILE A 43 6.27 -12.04 -5.96
CA ILE A 43 6.33 -10.87 -5.08
C ILE A 43 5.10 -10.01 -5.35
N LEU A 44 4.23 -9.88 -4.34
CA LEU A 44 3.15 -8.90 -4.33
C LEU A 44 3.56 -7.71 -3.47
N GLU A 45 3.81 -6.58 -4.10
CA GLU A 45 4.19 -5.33 -3.44
C GLU A 45 3.03 -4.33 -3.45
N GLY A 46 2.92 -3.57 -2.36
CA GLY A 46 1.98 -2.46 -2.26
C GLY A 46 1.90 -1.91 -0.83
N TRP A 47 1.65 -0.61 -0.72
CA TRP A 47 1.66 0.12 0.56
C TRP A 47 0.64 -0.39 1.60
N CYS A 48 -0.45 -1.02 1.14
CA CYS A 48 -1.54 -1.55 1.97
C CYS A 48 -1.63 -3.09 1.97
N VAL A 49 -0.64 -3.79 1.41
CA VAL A 49 -0.64 -5.26 1.37
C VAL A 49 -0.56 -5.80 2.80
N GLY A 50 -1.51 -6.64 3.19
CA GLY A 50 -1.63 -7.18 4.55
C GLY A 50 -2.39 -6.28 5.54
N ALA A 51 -2.96 -5.16 5.10
CA ALA A 51 -3.83 -4.34 5.93
C ALA A 51 -5.06 -5.13 6.42
N ARG A 52 -5.47 -4.88 7.67
CA ARG A 52 -6.62 -5.52 8.32
C ARG A 52 -7.72 -4.50 8.60
N PRO A 53 -9.00 -4.92 8.62
CA PRO A 53 -10.08 -4.04 9.02
C PRO A 53 -9.95 -3.63 10.50
N GLN A 54 -10.40 -2.43 10.81
CA GLN A 54 -10.50 -1.88 12.15
C GLN A 54 -11.88 -2.16 12.77
N SER A 55 -11.94 -2.16 14.11
CA SER A 55 -13.20 -2.24 14.83
C SER A 55 -14.08 -1.01 14.58
N ASN A 56 -15.39 -1.17 14.74
CA ASN A 56 -16.34 -0.06 14.59
C ASN A 56 -16.03 1.10 15.53
N SER A 57 -15.52 0.84 16.74
CA SER A 57 -15.13 1.90 17.69
C SER A 57 -13.94 2.73 17.20
N LEU A 58 -12.96 2.11 16.55
CA LEU A 58 -11.82 2.81 15.96
C LEU A 58 -12.18 3.58 14.69
N ILE A 59 -13.17 3.10 13.92
CA ILE A 59 -13.66 3.78 12.71
C ILE A 59 -14.37 5.11 13.06
N LYS A 60 -15.15 5.13 14.14
CA LYS A 60 -15.86 6.35 14.58
C LYS A 60 -14.91 7.50 14.92
N LYS A 61 -13.75 7.21 15.52
CA LYS A 61 -12.76 8.23 15.92
C LYS A 61 -11.93 8.68 14.70
N PRO A 62 -11.93 9.97 14.31
CA PRO A 62 -11.07 10.45 13.23
C PRO A 62 -9.59 10.39 13.63
N VAL A 63 -8.69 10.09 12.69
CA VAL A 63 -7.23 10.08 12.93
C VAL A 63 -6.52 11.36 12.45
N ASN A 64 -7.23 12.21 11.71
CA ASN A 64 -6.74 13.50 11.21
C ASN A 64 -7.90 14.46 10.91
N ILE A 65 -7.53 15.69 10.54
CA ILE A 65 -8.48 16.76 10.24
C ILE A 65 -9.37 16.46 9.02
N LEU A 66 -8.84 15.74 8.02
CA LEU A 66 -9.59 15.38 6.82
C LEU A 66 -10.75 14.45 7.18
N GLU A 67 -10.49 13.41 7.96
CA GLU A 67 -11.57 12.54 8.43
C GLU A 67 -12.53 13.25 9.39
N LYS A 68 -12.02 14.21 10.19
CA LYS A 68 -12.84 14.94 11.15
C LYS A 68 -13.87 15.84 10.48
N TYR A 69 -13.49 16.54 9.41
CA TYR A 69 -14.32 17.59 8.80
C TYR A 69 -14.90 17.22 7.43
N GLU A 70 -14.35 16.21 6.74
CA GLU A 70 -14.77 15.86 5.38
C GLU A 70 -15.34 14.43 5.25
N ASP A 71 -15.10 13.57 6.25
CA ASP A 71 -15.71 12.25 6.34
C ASP A 71 -16.58 12.12 7.60
N GLU A 72 -17.31 13.18 7.96
CA GLU A 72 -18.15 13.22 9.16
C GLU A 72 -19.16 12.06 9.22
N ASN A 73 -19.73 11.72 8.06
CA ASN A 73 -20.68 10.62 7.89
C ASN A 73 -20.03 9.22 7.83
N LEU A 74 -18.70 9.12 7.99
CA LEU A 74 -17.90 7.90 7.98
C LEU A 74 -17.96 7.12 6.66
N ILE A 75 -18.36 7.75 5.55
CA ILE A 75 -18.57 7.11 4.25
C ILE A 75 -17.27 6.48 3.76
N TRP A 76 -16.18 7.25 3.72
CA TRP A 76 -14.89 6.79 3.21
C TRP A 76 -14.29 5.74 4.14
N ARG A 77 -14.28 6.00 5.45
CA ARG A 77 -13.73 5.08 6.45
C ARG A 77 -14.46 3.73 6.46
N LYS A 78 -15.80 3.73 6.44
CA LYS A 78 -16.59 2.49 6.37
C LYS A 78 -16.36 1.75 5.07
N HIS A 79 -16.33 2.44 3.94
CA HIS A 79 -16.08 1.83 2.63
C HIS A 79 -14.75 1.09 2.61
N VAL A 80 -13.66 1.77 2.97
CA VAL A 80 -12.32 1.16 3.05
C VAL A 80 -12.31 -0.03 4.01
N ASN A 81 -12.93 0.11 5.19
CA ASN A 81 -12.96 -0.97 6.17
C ASN A 81 -13.70 -2.22 5.66
N GLU A 82 -14.80 -2.03 4.94
CA GLU A 82 -15.58 -3.13 4.37
C GLU A 82 -14.81 -3.85 3.25
N LYS A 83 -14.10 -3.09 2.40
CA LYS A 83 -13.21 -3.65 1.38
C LYS A 83 -12.11 -4.49 2.02
N LEU A 84 -11.51 -4.02 3.11
CA LEU A 84 -10.51 -4.79 3.88
C LEU A 84 -11.11 -6.05 4.52
N LYS A 85 -12.33 -5.96 5.05
CA LYS A 85 -13.04 -7.09 5.69
C LYS A 85 -13.40 -8.19 4.70
N ARG A 86 -13.75 -7.84 3.45
CA ARG A 86 -14.20 -8.79 2.41
C ARG A 86 -13.14 -9.08 1.37
N GLU A 87 -12.98 -8.18 0.41
CA GLU A 87 -12.26 -8.44 -0.85
C GLU A 87 -10.76 -8.63 -0.62
N TYR A 88 -10.12 -7.71 0.11
CA TYR A 88 -8.70 -7.80 0.37
C TYR A 88 -8.35 -8.92 1.34
N LYS A 89 -9.23 -9.24 2.31
CA LYS A 89 -9.04 -10.41 3.19
C LYS A 89 -8.84 -11.70 2.38
N LYS A 90 -9.64 -11.91 1.33
CA LYS A 90 -9.51 -13.09 0.45
C LYS A 90 -8.18 -13.10 -0.31
N LEU A 91 -7.73 -11.93 -0.78
CA LEU A 91 -6.44 -11.79 -1.47
C LEU A 91 -5.26 -12.07 -0.53
N PHE A 92 -5.27 -11.45 0.64
CA PHE A 92 -4.22 -11.54 1.65
C PHE A 92 -4.10 -12.93 2.26
N ALA A 93 -5.22 -13.66 2.40
CA ALA A 93 -5.19 -15.06 2.82
C ALA A 93 -4.45 -16.01 1.85
N MET A 94 -4.13 -15.57 0.63
CA MET A 94 -3.34 -16.36 -0.33
C MET A 94 -1.82 -16.14 -0.21
N ILE A 95 -1.38 -15.17 0.59
CA ILE A 95 0.03 -14.80 0.77
C ILE A 95 0.65 -15.70 1.83
N ASP A 96 1.75 -16.35 1.49
CA ASP A 96 2.41 -17.31 2.38
C ASP A 96 3.35 -16.61 3.39
N TYR A 97 4.05 -15.55 2.96
CA TYR A 97 4.97 -14.78 3.81
C TYR A 97 4.80 -13.27 3.64
N TYR A 98 4.92 -12.53 4.75
CA TYR A 98 4.89 -11.06 4.74
C TYR A 98 6.23 -10.48 5.14
N ILE A 99 6.75 -9.57 4.31
CA ILE A 99 7.87 -8.68 4.65
C ILE A 99 7.31 -7.29 4.91
N PHE A 100 7.37 -6.83 6.15
CA PHE A 100 6.86 -5.52 6.54
C PHE A 100 8.00 -4.54 6.83
N MET A 101 8.14 -3.52 5.98
CA MET A 101 9.05 -2.40 6.20
C MET A 101 8.39 -1.37 7.12
N LYS A 102 8.69 -1.46 8.41
CA LYS A 102 8.07 -0.63 9.45
C LYS A 102 8.78 0.72 9.54
N ILE A 103 8.03 1.77 9.25
CA ILE A 103 8.46 3.16 9.46
C ILE A 103 8.53 3.50 10.96
N PRO A 104 9.41 4.42 11.38
CA PRO A 104 9.54 4.74 12.80
C PRO A 104 8.33 5.52 13.35
N ASN A 105 7.70 6.37 12.52
CA ASN A 105 6.44 7.05 12.82
C ASN A 105 5.83 7.63 11.54
N PHE A 106 4.56 8.02 11.59
CA PHE A 106 3.83 8.51 10.42
C PHE A 106 4.38 9.84 9.85
N ASN A 107 5.02 10.68 10.66
CA ASN A 107 5.62 11.93 10.18
C ASN A 107 6.74 11.67 9.15
N MET A 108 7.34 10.48 9.15
CA MET A 108 8.31 10.11 8.13
C MET A 108 7.68 9.94 6.75
N VAL A 109 6.42 9.52 6.66
CA VAL A 109 5.70 9.43 5.37
C VAL A 109 5.64 10.80 4.70
N PHE A 110 5.35 11.85 5.48
CA PHE A 110 5.37 13.23 4.99
C PHE A 110 6.76 13.61 4.46
N LYS A 111 7.80 13.43 5.28
CA LYS A 111 9.17 13.82 4.93
C LYS A 111 9.67 13.09 3.69
N TRP A 112 9.41 11.79 3.59
CA TRP A 112 9.83 10.99 2.45
C TRP A 112 9.04 11.33 1.18
N ARG A 113 7.73 11.61 1.30
CA ARG A 113 6.95 12.10 0.16
C ARG A 113 7.43 13.47 -0.30
N GLN A 114 7.78 14.37 0.61
CA GLN A 114 8.35 15.68 0.30
C GLN A 114 9.71 15.55 -0.41
N LEU A 115 10.57 14.65 0.06
CA LEU A 115 11.85 14.35 -0.61
C LEU A 115 11.63 13.80 -2.02
N GLN A 116 10.64 12.91 -2.19
CA GLN A 116 10.29 12.35 -3.49
C GLN A 116 9.79 13.43 -4.46
N GLU A 117 8.88 14.31 -4.02
CA GLU A 117 8.39 15.45 -4.83
C GLU A 117 9.50 16.45 -5.18
N SER A 118 10.44 16.70 -4.24
CA SER A 118 11.61 17.55 -4.50
C SER A 118 12.53 16.94 -5.57
N LYS A 119 12.81 15.63 -5.48
CA LYS A 119 13.60 14.91 -6.50
C LYS A 119 12.90 14.93 -7.86
N LEU A 120 11.56 14.80 -7.89
CA LEU A 120 10.78 14.87 -9.12
C LEU A 120 10.84 16.28 -9.75
N ARG A 121 10.76 17.33 -8.92
CA ARG A 121 10.89 18.73 -9.36
C ARG A 121 12.20 19.02 -10.07
N LYS A 122 13.31 18.43 -9.61
CA LYS A 122 14.62 18.59 -10.25
C LYS A 122 14.72 17.91 -11.62
N LYS A 123 13.92 16.85 -11.86
CA LYS A 123 13.96 16.06 -13.11
C LYS A 123 13.01 16.57 -14.19
N LEU A 124 11.94 17.25 -13.82
CA LEU A 124 10.92 17.73 -14.76
C LEU A 124 11.07 19.23 -15.00
N TYR A 125 11.44 19.62 -16.22
CA TYR A 125 11.46 21.02 -16.65
C TYR A 125 10.05 21.65 -16.67
N TYR A 126 9.00 20.85 -16.86
CA TYR A 126 7.62 21.31 -16.92
C TYR A 126 6.82 20.94 -15.65
N LYS A 127 6.36 21.97 -14.92
CA LYS A 127 5.76 21.93 -13.57
C LYS A 127 4.39 21.24 -13.43
N LYS A 128 3.85 20.58 -14.47
CA LYS A 128 2.38 20.35 -14.55
C LYS A 128 1.74 19.43 -13.50
N LYS A 129 2.49 18.71 -12.65
CA LYS A 129 1.92 17.81 -11.62
C LYS A 129 2.73 17.70 -10.31
N ILE A 130 3.43 18.75 -9.89
CA ILE A 130 4.22 18.72 -8.64
C ILE A 130 3.35 19.20 -7.47
N MET A 131 3.26 18.41 -6.41
CA MET A 131 2.47 18.77 -5.24
C MET A 131 3.18 19.86 -4.42
N THR A 132 2.39 20.84 -3.94
CA THR A 132 2.85 21.81 -2.94
C THR A 132 3.00 21.15 -1.57
N TYR A 133 3.66 21.82 -0.63
CA TYR A 133 3.77 21.33 0.76
C TYR A 133 2.40 21.04 1.38
N SER A 134 1.43 21.95 1.22
CA SER A 134 0.06 21.78 1.72
C SER A 134 -0.67 20.64 1.02
N ALA A 135 -0.48 20.49 -0.30
CA ALA A 135 -1.04 19.37 -1.05
C ALA A 135 -0.47 18.02 -0.57
N ILE A 136 0.83 17.92 -0.28
CA ILE A 136 1.44 16.71 0.29
C ILE A 136 0.86 16.42 1.67
N LYS A 137 0.74 17.44 2.54
CA LYS A 137 0.19 17.29 3.90
C LYS A 137 -1.22 16.75 3.86
N ARG A 138 -2.06 17.24 2.94
CA ARG A 138 -3.40 16.72 2.68
C ARG A 138 -3.37 15.31 2.09
N PHE A 139 -2.54 15.08 1.08
CA PHE A 139 -2.44 13.80 0.37
C PHE A 139 -2.15 12.64 1.32
N ILE A 140 -1.19 12.78 2.24
CA ILE A 140 -0.84 11.69 3.15
C ILE A 140 -1.97 11.35 4.15
N MET A 141 -2.91 12.27 4.42
CA MET A 141 -4.01 12.03 5.36
C MET A 141 -4.91 10.88 4.90
N PHE A 142 -5.09 10.71 3.59
CA PHE A 142 -5.86 9.59 3.02
C PHE A 142 -5.24 8.21 3.30
N TYR A 143 -3.93 8.16 3.58
CA TYR A 143 -3.20 6.91 3.82
C TYR A 143 -3.03 6.62 5.32
N GLN A 144 -3.16 7.64 6.17
CA GLN A 144 -2.77 7.61 7.57
C GLN A 144 -3.42 6.50 8.38
N ARG A 145 -4.74 6.34 8.27
CA ARG A 145 -5.49 5.34 9.02
C ARG A 145 -4.97 3.92 8.79
N ILE A 146 -4.84 3.54 7.53
CA ILE A 146 -4.36 2.20 7.14
C ILE A 146 -2.90 2.03 7.57
N THR A 147 -2.04 3.02 7.34
CA THR A 147 -0.63 2.94 7.73
C THR A 147 -0.47 2.75 9.25
N LEU A 148 -1.19 3.53 10.05
CA LEU A 148 -1.14 3.41 11.52
C LEU A 148 -1.64 2.05 12.01
N GLN A 149 -2.69 1.51 11.36
CA GLN A 149 -3.20 0.19 11.69
C GLN A 149 -2.20 -0.92 11.32
N MET A 150 -1.61 -0.85 10.12
CA MET A 150 -0.58 -1.79 9.67
C MET A 150 0.65 -1.79 10.57
N ILE A 151 1.08 -0.61 11.06
CA ILE A 151 2.16 -0.50 12.04
C ILE A 151 1.84 -1.33 13.29
N LYS A 152 0.58 -1.41 13.74
CA LYS A 152 0.18 -2.22 14.90
C LYS A 152 0.10 -3.71 14.55
N ASP A 153 -0.58 -4.03 13.45
CA ASP A 153 -0.93 -5.40 13.10
C ASP A 153 0.26 -6.17 12.52
N LEU A 154 0.90 -5.64 11.49
CA LEU A 154 1.99 -6.32 10.79
C LEU A 154 3.29 -6.35 11.60
N SER A 155 3.49 -5.42 12.54
CA SER A 155 4.56 -5.59 13.54
C SER A 155 4.42 -6.90 14.32
N LYS A 156 3.18 -7.36 14.53
CA LYS A 156 2.88 -8.56 15.30
C LYS A 156 2.77 -9.81 14.42
N SER A 157 2.29 -9.68 13.18
CA SER A 157 1.95 -10.85 12.36
C SER A 157 2.78 -11.06 11.10
N ALA A 158 3.65 -10.13 10.69
CA ALA A 158 4.48 -10.36 9.51
C ALA A 158 5.62 -11.34 9.80
N SER A 159 5.95 -12.18 8.82
CA SER A 159 7.05 -13.16 8.90
C SER A 159 8.40 -12.47 9.09
N ILE A 160 8.61 -11.33 8.42
CA ILE A 160 9.80 -10.50 8.57
C ILE A 160 9.37 -9.05 8.82
N VAL A 161 9.92 -8.43 9.87
CA VAL A 161 9.74 -6.99 10.14
C VAL A 161 11.09 -6.28 10.02
N MET A 162 11.21 -5.41 9.03
CA MET A 162 12.38 -4.55 8.84
C MET A 162 12.11 -3.18 9.47
N LEU A 163 12.83 -2.85 10.55
CA LEU A 163 12.69 -1.57 11.24
C LEU A 163 13.52 -0.49 10.52
N LEU A 164 12.85 0.51 9.95
CA LEU A 164 13.51 1.58 9.22
C LEU A 164 13.94 2.75 10.11
N SER A 165 15.12 3.30 9.83
CA SER A 165 15.61 4.58 10.34
C SER A 165 14.91 5.74 9.64
N LYS A 166 15.12 6.97 10.13
CA LYS A 166 14.61 8.18 9.46
C LYS A 166 15.23 8.40 8.06
N ASN A 167 16.40 7.79 7.81
CA ASN A 167 17.18 7.91 6.57
C ASN A 167 16.97 6.72 5.61
N HIS A 168 15.94 5.89 5.84
CA HIS A 168 15.63 4.65 5.09
C HIS A 168 16.60 3.48 5.33
N GLU A 169 17.49 3.56 6.32
CA GLU A 169 18.36 2.42 6.65
C GLU A 169 17.58 1.38 7.45
N ILE A 170 17.94 0.11 7.30
CA ILE A 170 17.39 -0.96 8.13
C ILE A 170 18.18 -1.00 9.43
N LYS A 171 17.54 -0.61 10.54
CA LYS A 171 18.17 -0.66 11.87
C LYS A 171 18.19 -2.07 12.46
N LYS A 172 17.15 -2.86 12.17
CA LYS A 172 16.97 -4.19 12.72
C LYS A 172 16.02 -5.00 11.85
N ILE A 173 16.29 -6.29 11.72
CA ILE A 173 15.41 -7.24 11.07
C ILE A 173 14.93 -8.22 12.15
N LEU A 174 13.62 -8.43 12.22
CA LEU A 174 13.00 -9.40 13.11
C LEU A 174 12.40 -10.51 12.26
N PHE A 175 12.81 -11.75 12.52
CA PHE A 175 12.23 -12.93 11.91
C PHE A 175 11.23 -13.54 12.89
N LYS A 176 10.05 -13.90 12.39
CA LYS A 176 9.04 -14.62 13.15
C LYS A 176 8.92 -16.02 12.58
N SER A 177 9.13 -16.99 13.46
CA SER A 177 8.78 -18.40 13.28
C SER A 177 7.26 -18.55 13.16
#